data_AF-A0A1X6ZQT8-F1
#
_entry.id   AF-A0A1X6ZQT8-F1
#
_cell.length_a   1.000
_cell.length_b   1.000
_cell.length_c   1.000
_cell.angle_alpha   90.00
_cell.angle_beta   90.00
_cell.angle_gamma   90.00
#
_symmetry.space_group_name_H-M   'P 1'
#
loop_
_entity.id
_entity.type
_entity.pdbx_description
1 polymer ?
#
loop_
_entity_poly.entity_id
_entity_poly.type
_entity_poly.pdbx_seq_one_letter_code
_entity_poly.pdbx_strand_id
1 'polypeptide(L)' 'MSKGRKCRYEQEKRDARWVVVYQDTFSWDDPDPPNIVMEPLPIDDAYEEMLRLKGSLGYVFGYLYLTKVKF' A
#
# COMPACT_ATOMS: atom_id res chain seq x y z
N MET A 1 14.22 20.45 10.84
CA MET A 1 13.67 20.56 9.47
C MET A 1 13.14 21.98 9.24
N SER A 2 13.53 22.67 8.16
CA SER A 2 13.03 24.03 7.85
C SER A 2 11.53 24.00 7.49
N LYS A 3 10.75 25.01 7.91
CA LYS A 3 9.29 25.10 7.73
C LYS A 3 8.85 24.87 6.27
N GLY A 4 9.60 25.37 5.29
CA GLY A 4 9.30 25.20 3.86
C GLY A 4 9.45 23.76 3.36
N ARG A 5 10.42 22.99 3.89
CA ARG A 5 10.59 21.57 3.53
C ARG A 5 9.47 20.70 4.08
N LYS A 6 8.92 21.06 5.25
CA LYS A 6 7.78 20.34 5.85
C LYS A 6 6.50 20.54 5.03
N CYS A 7 6.20 21.77 4.62
CA CYS A 7 5.02 22.03 3.77
C CYS A 7 5.09 21.29 2.44
N ARG A 8 6.25 21.33 1.77
CA ARG A 8 6.45 20.60 0.51
C ARG A 8 6.31 19.09 0.69
N TYR A 9 6.86 18.53 1.76
CA TYR A 9 6.75 17.10 2.06
C TYR A 9 5.31 16.65 2.32
N GLU A 10 4.54 17.40 3.11
CA GLU A 10 3.12 17.08 3.36
C GLU A 10 2.28 17.18 2.08
N GLN A 11 2.61 18.13 1.20
CA GLN A 11 1.93 18.30 -0.08
C GLN A 11 2.28 17.16 -1.05
N GLU A 12 3.57 16.80 -1.18
CA GLU A 12 4.03 15.65 -1.95
C GLU A 12 3.49 14.31 -1.42
N LYS A 13 3.16 14.23 -0.12
CA LYS A 13 2.54 13.08 0.52
C LYS A 13 1.05 12.99 0.18
N ARG A 14 0.33 14.13 0.15
CA ARG A 14 -1.07 14.21 -0.27
C ARG A 14 -1.27 13.93 -1.76
N ASP A 15 -0.37 14.45 -2.59
CA ASP A 15 -0.46 14.30 -4.06
C ASP A 15 0.03 12.93 -4.53
N ALA A 16 0.73 12.19 -3.66
CA ALA A 16 1.15 10.83 -3.93
C ALA A 16 -0.06 9.89 -3.98
N ARG A 17 -0.05 9.01 -4.99
CA ARG A 17 -0.97 7.88 -5.08
C ARG A 17 -0.28 6.64 -4.53
N TRP A 18 -1.03 5.88 -3.74
CA TRP A 18 -0.56 4.71 -3.01
C TRP A 18 -1.42 3.53 -3.39
N VAL A 19 -0.80 2.36 -3.56
CA VAL A 19 -1.51 1.10 -3.78
C VAL A 19 -1.32 0.22 -2.56
N VAL A 20 -2.36 -0.52 -2.22
CA VAL A 20 -2.26 -1.64 -1.29
C VAL A 20 -1.78 -2.83 -2.09
N VAL A 21 -0.66 -3.40 -1.67
CA VAL A 21 -0.08 -4.61 -2.25
C VAL A 21 -0.27 -5.75 -1.28
N TYR A 22 -0.89 -6.84 -1.75
CA TYR A 22 -0.90 -8.11 -1.04
C TYR A 22 0.14 -9.04 -1.65
N GLN A 23 1.05 -9.52 -0.81
CA GLN A 23 2.02 -10.54 -1.17
C GLN A 23 1.67 -11.83 -0.40
N ASP A 24 1.28 -12.87 -1.14
CA ASP A 24 1.06 -14.20 -0.55
C ASP A 24 2.42 -14.78 -0.10
N THR A 25 2.45 -15.37 1.10
CA THR A 25 3.64 -16.03 1.65
C THR A 25 3.68 -17.53 1.37
N PHE A 26 2.60 -18.09 0.82
CA PHE A 26 2.44 -19.55 0.66
C PHE A 26 2.14 -19.95 -0.79
N SER A 27 3.06 -19.60 -1.68
CA SER A 27 3.13 -20.17 -3.03
C SER A 27 4.25 -21.21 -3.06
N TRP A 28 3.91 -22.51 -3.10
CA TRP A 28 4.91 -23.58 -3.24
C TRP A 28 5.45 -23.72 -4.67
N ASP A 29 4.74 -23.20 -5.66
CA ASP A 29 5.01 -23.45 -7.08
C ASP A 29 5.33 -22.19 -7.92
N ASP A 30 5.19 -20.99 -7.34
CA ASP A 30 5.38 -19.73 -8.06
C ASP A 30 6.51 -18.89 -7.41
N PRO A 31 7.65 -18.66 -8.08
CA PRO A 31 8.76 -17.86 -7.54
C PRO A 31 8.39 -16.38 -7.34
N ASP A 32 7.33 -15.92 -8.00
CA ASP A 32 6.74 -14.59 -7.85
C ASP A 32 5.30 -14.74 -7.32
N PRO A 33 5.06 -14.68 -6.00
CA PRO A 33 3.70 -14.80 -5.47
C PRO A 33 2.78 -13.76 -6.12
N PRO A 34 1.50 -14.12 -6.39
CA PRO A 34 0.57 -13.21 -7.06
C PRO A 34 0.39 -11.95 -6.23
N ASN A 35 0.99 -10.84 -6.68
CA ASN A 35 0.82 -9.54 -6.07
C ASN A 35 -0.56 -9.00 -6.48
N ILE A 36 -1.51 -9.01 -5.54
CA ILE A 36 -2.77 -8.30 -5.78
C ILE A 36 -2.52 -6.83 -5.49
N VAL A 37 -2.58 -6.02 -6.55
CA VAL A 37 -2.41 -4.57 -6.47
C VAL A 37 -3.78 -3.92 -6.62
N MET A 38 -4.19 -3.16 -5.61
CA MET A 38 -5.41 -2.36 -5.69
C MET A 38 -5.22 -1.10 -6.54
N GLU A 39 -6.33 -0.44 -6.87
CA GLU A 39 -6.28 0.87 -7.53
C GLU A 39 -5.51 1.91 -6.69
N PRO A 40 -4.85 2.90 -7.31
CA PRO A 40 -4.10 3.92 -6.59
C PRO A 40 -5.02 4.88 -5.82
N LEU A 41 -4.87 4.91 -4.51
CA LEU A 41 -5.63 5.73 -3.56
C LEU A 41 -4.77 6.83 -2.93
N PRO A 42 -5.36 7.91 -2.39
CA PRO A 42 -4.70 8.77 -1.42
C PRO A 42 -4.16 7.97 -0.22
N ILE A 43 -3.14 8.49 0.47
CA ILE A 43 -2.46 7.72 1.52
C ILE A 43 -3.38 7.30 2.68
N ASP A 44 -4.29 8.17 3.09
CA ASP A 44 -5.20 7.90 4.21
C ASP A 44 -6.20 6.80 3.82
N ASP A 45 -6.82 6.92 2.64
CA ASP A 45 -7.73 5.93 2.06
C ASP A 45 -7.03 4.57 1.86
N ALA A 46 -5.80 4.58 1.34
CA ALA A 46 -5.02 3.35 1.14
C ALA A 46 -4.71 2.65 2.48
N TYR A 47 -4.44 3.43 3.52
CA TYR A 47 -4.18 2.89 4.87
C TYR A 47 -5.44 2.30 5.50
N GLU A 48 -6.59 2.97 5.37
CA GLU A 48 -7.88 2.42 5.81
C GLU A 48 -8.22 1.12 5.09
N GLU A 49 -8.01 1.07 3.78
CA GLU A 49 -8.26 -0.12 2.98
C GLU A 49 -7.32 -1.28 3.38
N MET A 50 -6.03 -0.99 3.60
CA MET A 50 -5.08 -1.98 4.12
C MET A 50 -5.53 -2.55 5.48
N LEU A 51 -6.00 -1.71 6.40
CA LEU A 51 -6.50 -2.15 7.70
C LEU A 51 -7.76 -3.00 7.58
N ARG A 52 -8.70 -2.61 6.70
CA ARG A 52 -9.91 -3.36 6.39
C ARG A 52 -9.56 -4.76 5.86
N LEU A 53 -8.61 -4.85 4.93
CA LEU A 53 -8.19 -6.12 4.33
C LEU A 53 -7.46 -7.02 5.33
N LYS A 54 -6.61 -6.44 6.19
CA LYS A 54 -5.89 -7.18 7.24
C LYS A 54 -6.82 -7.90 8.23
N GLY A 55 -8.02 -7.37 8.44
CA GLY A 55 -9.04 -8.00 9.29
C GLY A 55 -9.94 -9.02 8.56
N SER A 56 -9.80 -9.18 7.25
CA SER A 56 -10.69 -10.01 6.45
C SER A 56 -10.15 -11.43 6.24
N LEU A 57 -11.05 -12.41 6.25
CA LEU A 57 -10.75 -13.85 6.18
C LEU A 57 -10.06 -14.30 4.87
N GLY A 58 -9.95 -13.44 3.87
CA GLY A 58 -9.33 -13.73 2.58
C GLY A 58 -7.81 -13.58 2.54
N TYR A 59 -7.19 -12.97 3.55
CA TYR A 59 -5.76 -12.61 3.55
C TYR A 59 -5.00 -13.24 4.72
N VAL A 60 -5.15 -14.55 4.88
CA VAL A 60 -4.66 -15.31 6.06
C VAL A 60 -3.16 -15.60 5.98
N PHE A 61 -2.63 -15.79 4.77
CA PHE A 61 -1.25 -16.26 4.56
C PHE A 61 -0.42 -15.27 3.75
N GLY A 62 -0.54 -13.97 3.98
CA GLY A 62 0.30 -13.00 3.27
C GLY A 62 0.54 -11.68 4.00
N TYR A 63 1.38 -10.84 3.41
CA TYR A 63 1.71 -9.51 3.90
C TYR A 63 0.98 -8.44 3.07
N LEU A 64 0.31 -7.52 3.77
CA LEU A 64 -0.23 -6.30 3.17
C LEU A 64 0.72 -5.14 3.45
N TYR A 65 1.08 -4.39 2.42
CA TYR A 65 1.89 -3.16 2.58
C TYR A 65 1.50 -2.09 1.56
N LEU A 66 1.79 -0.84 1.92
CA LEU A 66 1.55 0.32 1.06
C LEU A 66 2.77 0.62 0.20
N THR A 67 2.54 0.76 -1.10
CA THR A 67 3.57 1.21 -2.05
C THR A 67 3.15 2.51 -2.71
N LYS A 68 4.07 3.48 -2.75
CA LYS A 68 3.88 4.72 -3.50
C LYS A 68 4.07 4.46 -4.99
N VAL A 69 3.09 4.82 -5.80
CA VAL A 69 3.18 4.74 -7.27
C VAL A 69 3.71 6.06 -7.80
N LYS A 70 4.69 6.00 -8.70
CA LYS A 70 5.08 7.16 -9.52
C LYS A 70 4.38 7.01 -10.87
N PHE A 71 3.56 8.00 -11.22
CA PHE A 71 3.13 8.19 -12.60
C PHE A 71 4.25 8.87 -13.40
#